data_AF-A0A7V9Z6V8-F1
#
_entry.id   AF-A0A7V9Z6V8-F1
#
_cell.length_a   1.000
_cell.length_b   1.000
_cell.length_c   1.000
_cell.angle_alpha   90.00
_cell.angle_beta   90.00
_cell.angle_gamma   90.00
#
_symmetry.space_group_name_H-M   'P 1'
#
loop_
_entity.id
_entity.type
_entity.pdbx_description
1 polymer ?
#
loop_
_entity_poly.entity_id
_entity_poly.type
_entity_poly.pdbx_seq_one_letter_code
_entity_poly.pdbx_strand_id
1 'polypeptide(L)' 'MVNDLLGGEMMKTKTHEGWHFYNQIDGQRYGLTESQFSEAIEYMDVPSSREEAFLDTNERQYVYLKQNVYQDIFKNDEQ' A
#
# COMPACT_ATOMS: atom_id res chain seq x y z
N MET A 1 -1.07 4.45 -7.66
CA MET A 1 -2.46 4.85 -7.33
C MET A 1 -2.62 5.62 -6.00
N VAL A 2 -1.69 5.61 -5.04
CA VAL A 2 -1.70 6.59 -3.92
C VAL A 2 -0.45 7.48 -3.86
N ASN A 3 0.64 7.00 -4.42
CA ASN A 3 1.90 7.74 -4.50
C ASN A 3 1.76 9.03 -5.36
N ASP A 4 0.87 9.06 -6.36
CA ASP A 4 0.58 10.25 -7.18
C ASP A 4 -0.08 11.41 -6.41
N LEU A 5 -0.75 11.12 -5.28
CA LEU A 5 -1.55 12.10 -4.55
C LEU A 5 -0.85 12.65 -3.31
N LEU A 6 0.03 11.86 -2.68
CA LEU A 6 0.62 12.21 -1.38
C LEU A 6 2.07 12.72 -1.46
N GLY A 7 2.78 12.48 -2.57
CA GLY A 7 4.24 12.62 -2.56
C GLY A 7 4.90 11.63 -1.58
N GLY A 8 6.23 11.63 -1.50
CA GLY A 8 6.98 10.76 -0.58
C GLY A 8 7.87 9.72 -1.25
N GLU A 9 8.71 9.09 -0.43
CA GLU A 9 9.61 8.01 -0.84
C GLU A 9 8.86 6.68 -0.83
N MET A 10 9.04 5.88 -1.88
CA MET A 10 8.47 4.53 -1.92
C MET A 10 9.38 3.60 -1.13
N MET A 11 8.81 2.95 -0.14
CA MET A 11 9.51 2.02 0.73
C MET A 11 8.84 0.65 0.66
N LYS A 12 9.60 -0.40 0.97
CA LYS A 12 9.08 -1.75 1.07
C LYS A 12 9.62 -2.47 2.29
N THR A 13 8.85 -3.44 2.75
CA THR A 13 9.27 -4.38 3.77
C THR A 13 8.83 -5.79 3.40
N LYS A 14 9.50 -6.79 3.96
CA LYS A 14 9.21 -8.19 3.70
C LYS A 14 8.23 -8.67 4.76
N THR A 15 7.10 -9.19 4.33
CA THR A 15 6.11 -9.85 5.17
C THR A 15 6.14 -11.36 4.93
N HIS A 16 5.37 -12.12 5.71
CA HIS A 16 5.18 -13.55 5.49
C HIS A 16 4.51 -13.87 4.14
N GLU A 17 3.75 -12.92 3.59
CA GLU A 17 2.98 -13.05 2.35
C GLU A 17 3.69 -12.50 1.11
N GLY A 18 4.82 -11.79 1.26
CA GLY A 18 5.57 -11.22 0.13
C GLY A 18 6.17 -9.86 0.45
N TRP A 19 6.43 -9.06 -0.57
CA TRP A 19 6.83 -7.66 -0.38
C TRP A 19 5.59 -6.80 -0.14
N HIS A 20 5.65 -6.00 0.91
CA HIS A 20 4.65 -4.97 1.20
C HIS A 20 5.25 -3.60 0.90
N PHE A 21 4.57 -2.81 0.07
CA PHE A 21 5.00 -1.48 -0.35
C PHE A 21 4.14 -0.41 0.31
N TYR A 22 4.78 0.67 0.76
CA TYR A 22 4.14 1.80 1.44
C TYR A 22 4.89 3.09 1.14
N ASN A 23 4.25 4.23 1.39
CA ASN A 23 4.89 5.53 1.24
C ASN A 23 5.50 5.97 2.56
N GLN A 24 6.63 6.66 2.50
CA GLN A 24 7.19 7.41 3.61
C GLN A 24 7.23 8.89 3.28
N ILE A 25 6.60 9.71 4.12
CA ILE A 25 6.52 11.17 3.96
C ILE A 25 6.95 11.79 5.27
N ASP A 26 7.97 12.64 5.24
CA ASP A 26 8.55 13.29 6.44
C ASP A 26 8.88 12.29 7.57
N GLY A 27 9.33 11.09 7.21
CA GLY A 27 9.66 10.01 8.14
C GLY A 27 8.45 9.21 8.65
N GLN A 28 7.21 9.63 8.36
CA GLN A 28 5.98 8.91 8.71
C GLN A 28 5.60 7.90 7.62
N ARG A 29 5.16 6.71 8.04
CA ARG A 29 4.80 5.60 7.15
C ARG A 29 3.30 5.61 6.85
N TYR A 30 2.95 5.45 5.59
CA TYR A 30 1.59 5.43 5.09
C TYR A 30 1.37 4.18 4.22
N GLY A 31 0.77 3.15 4.82
CA GLY A 31 0.32 1.95 4.14
C GLY A 31 -1.20 1.91 4.06
N LEU A 32 -1.78 1.73 2.87
CA LEU A 32 -3.23 1.63 2.71
C LEU A 32 -3.80 0.26 3.13
N THR A 33 -2.94 -0.75 3.14
CA THR A 33 -3.32 -2.15 3.38
C THR A 33 -2.69 -2.71 4.64
N GLU A 34 -2.12 -1.87 5.50
CA GLU A 34 -1.53 -2.29 6.78
C GLU A 34 -2.56 -3.04 7.65
N SER A 35 -3.82 -2.60 7.65
CA SER A 35 -4.92 -3.24 8.38
C SER A 35 -5.31 -4.63 7.86
N GLN A 36 -4.81 -5.04 6.69
CA GLN A 36 -5.09 -6.35 6.09
C GLN A 36 -4.17 -7.44 6.66
N PHE A 37 -3.09 -7.07 7.33
CA PHE A 37 -2.18 -8.02 7.97
C PHE A 37 -2.69 -8.37 9.36
N SER A 38 -2.78 -9.66 9.65
CA SER A 38 -3.18 -10.16 10.97
C SER A 38 -2.08 -9.99 12.03
N GLU A 39 -0.85 -9.80 11.57
CA GLU A 39 0.34 -9.63 12.41
C GLU A 39 0.94 -8.24 12.22
N ALA A 40 1.64 -7.76 13.26
CA ALA A 40 2.35 -6.49 13.19
C ALA A 40 3.44 -6.55 12.11
N ILE A 41 3.47 -5.54 11.23
CA ILE A 41 4.46 -5.45 10.17
C ILE A 41 5.78 -4.93 10.76
N GLU A 42 6.85 -5.71 10.61
CA GLU A 42 8.20 -5.21 10.84
C GLU A 42 8.64 -4.36 9.66
N TYR A 43 8.65 -3.05 9.84
CA TYR A 43 9.05 -2.11 8.80
C TYR A 43 10.57 -1.99 8.70
N MET A 44 11.14 -2.55 7.64
CA MET A 44 12.57 -2.45 7.35
C MET A 44 12.96 -1.16 6.62
N ASP A 45 11.99 -0.40 6.11
CA ASP A 45 12.22 0.83 5.33
C ASP A 45 13.27 0.61 4.22
N VAL A 46 13.08 -0.43 3.41
CA VAL A 46 13.94 -0.66 2.23
C VAL A 46 13.49 0.27 1.11
N PRO A 47 14.37 1.11 0.54
CA PRO A 47 14.03 1.95 -0.59
C PRO A 47 13.54 1.12 -1.79
N SER A 48 12.52 1.62 -2.47
CA SER A 48 11.88 0.96 -3.60
C SER A 48 11.45 1.99 -4.65
N SER A 49 11.03 1.51 -5.81
CA SER A 49 10.38 2.36 -6.82
C SER A 49 8.94 1.93 -7.08
N ARG A 50 8.22 2.80 -7.79
CA ARG A 50 6.85 2.51 -8.23
C ARG A 50 6.81 1.43 -9.28
N GLU A 51 7.80 1.42 -10.17
CA GLU A 51 7.96 0.41 -11.21
C GLU A 51 8.17 -0.96 -10.56
N GLU A 52 8.99 -1.03 -9.50
CA GLU A 52 9.18 -2.26 -8.75
C GLU A 52 7.88 -2.72 -8.06
N ALA A 53 7.18 -1.81 -7.37
CA ALA A 53 5.90 -2.13 -6.73
C ALA A 53 4.86 -2.61 -7.75
N PHE A 54 4.81 -1.98 -8.93
CA PHE A 54 3.89 -2.36 -10.00
C PHE A 54 4.23 -3.71 -10.63
N LEU A 55 5.52 -4.01 -10.80
CA LEU A 55 5.99 -5.30 -11.30
C LEU A 55 5.74 -6.45 -10.32
N ASP A 56 5.79 -6.18 -9.01
CA ASP A 56 5.50 -7.16 -7.96
C ASP A 56 3.98 -7.37 -7.74
N THR A 57 3.16 -6.41 -8.18
CA THR A 57 1.70 -6.50 -8.07
C THR A 57 1.16 -7.56 -9.04
N ASN A 58 0.55 -8.63 -8.51
CA ASN A 58 -0.23 -9.54 -9.34
C ASN A 58 -1.66 -9.02 -9.55
N GLU A 59 -2.30 -9.36 -10.67
CA GLU A 59 -3.67 -8.90 -11.00
C GLU A 59 -4.70 -9.11 -9.87
N ARG A 60 -4.55 -10.16 -9.04
CA ARG A 60 -5.49 -10.42 -7.92
C ARG A 60 -5.36 -9.38 -6.82
N GLN A 61 -4.14 -8.98 -6.47
CA GLN A 61 -3.91 -7.92 -5.47
C GLN A 61 -4.44 -6.58 -5.96
N TYR A 62 -4.25 -6.28 -7.25
CA TYR A 62 -4.79 -5.06 -7.86
C TYR A 62 -6.33 -5.03 -7.85
N VAL A 63 -6.98 -6.15 -8.21
CA VAL A 63 -8.45 -6.27 -8.17
C VAL A 63 -8.98 -6.13 -6.75
N TYR A 64 -8.32 -6.74 -5.76
CA TYR A 64 -8.71 -6.65 -4.36
C TYR A 64 -8.53 -5.23 -3.79
N LEU A 65 -7.40 -4.56 -4.06
CA LEU A 65 -7.20 -3.16 -3.69
C LEU A 65 -8.25 -2.26 -4.33
N LYS A 66 -8.55 -2.47 -5.61
CA LYS A 66 -9.54 -1.67 -6.35
C LYS A 66 -10.95 -1.84 -5.76
N GLN A 67 -11.32 -3.04 -5.34
CA GLN A 67 -12.61 -3.30 -4.69
C GLN A 67 -12.71 -2.61 -3.33
N ASN A 68 -11.67 -2.69 -2.49
CA ASN A 68 -11.69 -2.06 -1.17
C ASN A 68 -11.67 -0.53 -1.26
N VAL A 69 -10.85 0.06 -2.13
CA VAL A 69 -10.85 1.51 -2.37
C VAL A 69 -12.21 1.99 -2.90
N TYR A 70 -12.87 1.22 -3.78
CA TYR A 70 -14.24 1.55 -4.20
C TYR A 70 -15.22 1.53 -3.03
N GLN A 71 -15.13 0.54 -2.14
CA GLN A 71 -16.02 0.46 -0.98
C GLN A 71 -15.79 1.61 0.00
N ASP A 72 -14.54 2.01 0.22
CA ASP A 72 -14.21 3.09 1.17
C ASP A 72 -14.52 4.49 0.62
N ILE A 73 -14.35 4.71 -0.70
CA ILE A 73 -14.66 6.01 -1.32
C ILE A 73 -16.17 6.21 -1.48
N PHE A 74 -16.91 5.18 -1.93
CA PHE A 74 -18.34 5.32 -2.27
C PHE A 74 -19.30 5.01 -1.12
N LYS A 75 -18.82 4.63 0.07
CA LYS A 75 -19.65 4.55 1.30
C LYS A 75 -19.98 5.92 1.92
N ASN A 76 -19.31 6.99 1.50
CA ASN A 76 -19.51 8.33 2.06
C ASN A 76 -20.55 9.19 1.31
N ASP A 77 -21.15 8.67 0.23
CA ASP A 77 -22.16 9.41 -0.56
C ASP A 77 -23.63 9.04 -0.20
N GLU A 78 -23.86 8.15 0.77
CA GLU A 78 -25.22 7.77 1.24
C GLU A 78 -25.44 7.97 2.75
N GLN A 79 -25.02 9.10 3.33
CA GLN A 79 -25.51 9.58 4.63
C GLN A 79 -25.93 11.04 4.61
#